data_AF-A0A0W1EN58-F1
#
_entry.id   AF-A0A0W1EN58-F1
#
_cell.length_a   1.000
_cell.length_b   1.000
_cell.length_c   1.000
_cell.angle_alpha   90.00
_cell.angle_beta   90.00
_cell.angle_gamma   90.00
#
_symmetry.space_group_name_H-M   'P 1'
#
loop_
_entity.id
_entity.type
_entity.pdbx_description
1 polymer ?
#
loop_
_entity_poly.entity_id
_entity_poly.type
_entity_poly.pdbx_seq_one_letter_code
_entity_poly.pdbx_strand_id
1 'polypeptide(L)'
;MTALLTDRRMLLSGLALAPILTLPGCASLPGFSLADAIRELLSLSSERAFALLLKPGGFYDSQVARIDLPPQLGGSGASSIVARVLLTGAFKTRLTKQVNSAAREGAERAAPLVADAIRSISIADAAAIVRGGPTAATDLLERSMGRSLVGAMFPGVDQGLRLADNAVVTEALRAATGIDFRGLVQDVSDRTHDGIYRAIGQEEAAIRANPRATGSPLLTAVFGLAR
;
A
#
# COMPACT_ATOMS: atom_id res chain seq x y z
N MET A 1 -15.79 -83.40 -57.70
CA MET A 1 -16.70 -83.22 -56.55
C MET A 1 -16.02 -82.23 -55.62
N THR A 2 -16.54 -81.04 -55.29
CA THR A 2 -17.88 -80.44 -55.51
C THR A 2 -17.74 -78.93 -55.76
N ALA A 3 -18.66 -78.34 -56.50
CA ALA A 3 -18.74 -76.88 -56.72
C ALA A 3 -19.55 -76.17 -55.61
N LEU A 4 -19.46 -74.84 -55.56
CA LEU A 4 -20.43 -73.80 -55.11
C LEU A 4 -19.62 -72.47 -55.12
N LEU A 5 -19.87 -71.46 -55.98
CA LEU A 5 -20.99 -70.49 -55.92
C LEU A 5 -21.09 -69.87 -54.50
N THR A 6 -21.09 -68.57 -54.20
CA THR A 6 -21.45 -67.33 -54.93
C THR A 6 -20.86 -66.15 -54.11
N ASP A 7 -20.83 -64.85 -54.45
CA ASP A 7 -21.37 -64.06 -55.58
C ASP A 7 -20.50 -62.80 -55.84
N ARG A 8 -21.11 -61.64 -56.14
CA ARG A 8 -20.54 -60.37 -56.57
C ARG A 8 -21.00 -59.20 -55.69
N ARG A 9 -20.15 -58.17 -55.62
CA ARG A 9 -20.43 -56.75 -55.24
C ARG A 9 -20.88 -56.51 -53.79
N MET A 10 -20.12 -55.69 -53.06
CA MET A 10 -20.69 -54.45 -52.48
C MET A 10 -19.62 -53.41 -52.09
N LEU A 11 -19.88 -52.19 -52.59
CA LEU A 11 -19.62 -50.87 -51.98
C LEU A 11 -18.17 -50.42 -51.66
N LEU A 12 -17.73 -49.45 -52.47
CA LEU A 12 -16.81 -48.40 -52.04
C LEU A 12 -17.49 -47.46 -51.01
N SER A 13 -16.78 -47.18 -49.93
CA SER A 13 -16.85 -45.95 -49.13
C SER A 13 -15.59 -45.90 -48.25
N GLY A 14 -15.01 -44.75 -47.89
CA GLY A 14 -15.32 -43.36 -48.21
C GLY A 14 -14.46 -42.48 -47.29
N LEU A 15 -13.54 -41.72 -47.88
CA LEU A 15 -12.47 -40.99 -47.18
C LEU A 15 -12.99 -39.93 -46.19
N ALA A 16 -12.46 -39.89 -44.95
CA ALA A 16 -12.56 -38.72 -44.06
C ALA A 16 -11.50 -38.74 -42.93
N LEU A 17 -10.20 -38.58 -43.25
CA LEU A 17 -9.22 -38.17 -42.24
C LEU A 17 -9.40 -36.67 -41.97
N ALA A 18 -10.00 -36.32 -40.83
CA ALA A 18 -10.03 -34.94 -40.37
C ALA A 18 -8.66 -34.58 -39.72
N PRO A 19 -7.93 -33.57 -40.22
CA PRO A 19 -6.73 -33.10 -39.54
C PRO A 19 -7.15 -32.35 -38.27
N ILE A 20 -6.81 -32.92 -37.10
CA ILE A 20 -6.98 -32.22 -35.83
C ILE A 20 -6.00 -31.05 -35.81
N LEU A 21 -6.52 -29.84 -36.01
CA LEU A 21 -5.79 -28.58 -35.85
C LEU A 21 -5.45 -28.37 -34.37
N THR A 22 -4.36 -28.99 -33.92
CA THR A 22 -3.73 -28.68 -32.64
C THR A 22 -3.12 -27.29 -32.71
N LEU A 23 -3.94 -26.27 -32.44
CA LEU A 23 -3.48 -24.89 -32.26
C LEU A 23 -2.55 -24.84 -31.02
N PRO A 24 -1.26 -24.51 -31.16
CA PRO A 24 -0.40 -24.25 -30.01
C PRO A 24 -0.77 -22.88 -29.43
N GLY A 25 -1.83 -22.86 -28.62
CA GLY A 25 -2.35 -21.69 -27.91
C GLY A 25 -1.45 -21.23 -26.77
N CYS A 26 -0.18 -20.94 -27.06
CA CYS A 26 0.79 -20.36 -26.14
C CYS A 26 1.55 -19.24 -26.85
N ALA A 27 0.82 -18.18 -27.22
CA ALA A 27 1.43 -16.88 -27.50
C ALA A 27 1.94 -16.28 -26.18
N SER A 28 3.09 -16.77 -25.71
CA SER A 28 3.82 -16.13 -24.61
C SER A 28 4.26 -14.75 -25.09
N LEU A 29 3.57 -13.70 -24.62
CA LEU A 29 4.00 -12.31 -24.79
C LEU A 29 5.49 -12.19 -24.40
N PRO A 30 6.31 -11.45 -25.17
CA PRO A 30 7.73 -11.35 -24.86
C PRO A 30 8.02 -10.80 -23.46
N GLY A 31 8.55 -11.66 -22.59
CA GLY A 31 9.54 -11.30 -21.57
C GLY A 31 9.14 -10.49 -20.34
N PHE A 32 7.88 -10.07 -20.16
CA PHE A 32 7.51 -9.26 -19.00
C PHE A 32 7.12 -10.10 -17.77
N SER A 33 7.98 -10.03 -16.75
CA SER A 33 7.74 -10.58 -15.42
C SER A 33 6.69 -9.77 -14.67
N LEU A 34 5.55 -10.40 -14.33
CA LEU A 34 4.51 -9.77 -13.52
C LEU A 34 5.02 -9.37 -12.13
N ALA A 35 5.99 -10.12 -11.58
CA ALA A 35 6.63 -9.80 -10.31
C ALA A 35 7.45 -8.50 -10.40
N ASP A 36 8.14 -8.26 -11.52
CA ASP A 36 8.91 -7.04 -11.70
C ASP A 36 8.01 -5.82 -11.98
N ALA A 37 6.88 -6.02 -12.66
CA ALA A 37 5.85 -4.99 -12.78
C ALA A 37 5.26 -4.58 -11.42
N ILE A 38 5.07 -5.53 -10.50
CA ILE A 38 4.64 -5.25 -9.13
C ILE A 38 5.73 -4.51 -8.34
N ARG A 39 7.00 -4.87 -8.49
CA ARG A 39 8.12 -4.15 -7.85
C ARG A 39 8.25 -2.73 -8.36
N GLU A 40 8.15 -2.51 -9.68
CA GLU A 40 8.18 -1.17 -10.27
C GLU A 40 6.97 -0.32 -9.84
N LEU A 41 5.77 -0.92 -9.81
CA LEU A 41 4.56 -0.29 -9.29
C LEU A 41 4.74 0.17 -7.84
N LEU A 42 5.26 -0.71 -6.98
CA LEU A 42 5.53 -0.42 -5.57
C LEU A 42 6.63 0.62 -5.37
N SER A 43 7.71 0.58 -6.16
CA SER A 43 8.78 1.58 -6.09
C SER A 43 8.22 2.96 -6.45
N LEU A 44 7.54 3.07 -7.59
CA LEU A 44 6.99 4.33 -8.08
C LEU A 44 5.89 4.89 -7.17
N SER A 45 5.00 4.04 -6.63
CA SER A 45 3.96 4.49 -5.69
C SER A 45 4.57 4.92 -4.35
N SER A 46 5.58 4.21 -3.85
CA SER A 46 6.26 4.55 -2.59
C SER A 46 7.09 5.82 -2.71
N GLU A 47 7.86 5.97 -3.79
CA GLU A 47 8.64 7.18 -4.08
C GLU A 47 7.74 8.42 -4.12
N ARG A 48 6.58 8.34 -4.79
CA ARG A 48 5.60 9.44 -4.85
C ARG A 48 4.96 9.72 -3.50
N ALA A 49 4.54 8.68 -2.78
CA ALA A 49 3.97 8.82 -1.45
C ALA A 49 4.95 9.50 -0.47
N PHE A 50 6.19 9.03 -0.38
CA PHE A 50 7.22 9.68 0.45
C PHE A 50 7.57 11.09 -0.06
N ALA A 51 7.66 11.32 -1.37
CA ALA A 51 7.88 12.67 -1.92
C ALA A 51 6.74 13.67 -1.60
N LEU A 52 5.54 13.20 -1.27
CA LEU A 52 4.46 14.03 -0.74
C LEU A 52 4.55 14.17 0.79
N LEU A 53 4.66 13.06 1.51
CA LEU A 53 4.63 13.02 2.98
C LEU A 53 5.82 13.72 3.65
N LEU A 54 7.01 13.66 3.03
CA LEU A 54 8.25 14.22 3.57
C LEU A 54 8.40 15.73 3.34
N LYS A 55 7.47 16.37 2.61
CA LYS A 55 7.43 17.82 2.49
C LYS A 55 7.07 18.47 3.84
N PRO A 56 7.51 19.71 4.13
CA PRO A 56 6.97 20.50 5.23
C PRO A 56 5.44 20.58 5.12
N GLY A 57 4.73 20.10 6.14
CA GLY A 57 3.25 20.00 6.14
C GLY A 57 2.67 18.76 5.47
N GLY A 58 3.47 17.92 4.79
CA GLY A 58 2.99 16.81 3.96
C GLY A 58 2.00 15.86 4.63
N PHE A 59 2.25 15.46 5.87
CA PHE A 59 1.28 14.72 6.68
C PHE A 59 0.05 15.57 7.05
N TYR A 60 0.24 16.79 7.56
CA TYR A 60 -0.83 17.65 8.09
C TYR A 60 -1.88 18.04 7.03
N ASP A 61 -1.44 18.25 5.80
CA ASP A 61 -2.25 18.65 4.65
C ASP A 61 -2.76 17.43 3.83
N SER A 62 -2.29 16.21 4.12
CA SER A 62 -2.71 15.01 3.41
C SER A 62 -4.07 14.49 3.86
N GLN A 63 -5.01 14.35 2.93
CA GLN A 63 -6.35 13.79 3.19
C GLN A 63 -6.30 12.31 3.61
N VAL A 64 -5.24 11.57 3.23
CA VAL A 64 -5.14 10.12 3.47
C VAL A 64 -4.08 9.72 4.49
N ALA A 65 -3.26 10.65 4.97
CA ALA A 65 -2.18 10.35 5.92
C ALA A 65 -2.16 11.25 7.16
N ARG A 66 -2.93 12.34 7.19
CA ARG A 66 -3.03 13.22 8.35
C ARG A 66 -3.31 12.44 9.64
N ILE A 67 -2.52 12.74 10.64
CA ILE A 67 -2.65 12.21 12.00
C ILE A 67 -3.46 13.21 12.81
N ASP A 68 -4.75 12.96 12.95
CA ASP A 68 -5.57 13.66 13.93
C ASP A 68 -5.31 13.11 15.33
N LEU A 69 -5.46 14.00 16.32
CA LEU A 69 -5.24 13.66 17.73
C LEU A 69 -6.20 12.55 18.19
N PRO A 70 -5.77 11.64 19.09
CA PRO A 70 -6.63 10.64 19.70
C PRO A 70 -8.00 11.21 20.13
N PRO A 71 -9.12 10.50 19.96
CA PRO A 71 -10.44 11.00 20.37
C PRO A 71 -10.52 11.34 21.87
N GLN A 72 -9.69 10.72 22.71
CA GLN A 72 -9.48 11.07 24.12
C GLN A 72 -9.02 12.53 24.30
N LEU A 73 -8.18 13.04 23.37
CA LEU A 73 -7.79 14.46 23.25
C LEU A 73 -8.77 15.31 22.43
N GLY A 74 -9.73 14.67 21.75
CA GLY A 74 -10.57 15.28 20.72
C GLY A 74 -12.00 15.61 21.15
N GLY A 75 -12.60 14.84 22.06
CA GLY A 75 -13.96 15.06 22.55
C GLY A 75 -14.57 13.94 23.40
N SER A 76 -15.63 14.29 24.14
CA SER A 76 -16.53 13.41 24.91
C SER A 76 -15.97 12.71 26.16
N GLY A 77 -14.70 12.31 26.22
CA GLY A 77 -14.11 11.67 27.41
C GLY A 77 -13.55 12.63 28.47
N ALA A 78 -13.28 13.88 28.08
CA ALA A 78 -12.58 14.86 28.93
C ALA A 78 -13.55 15.58 29.89
N SER A 79 -13.80 14.98 31.06
CA SER A 79 -14.70 15.51 32.10
C SER A 79 -14.22 16.77 32.84
N SER A 80 -13.01 17.30 32.54
CA SER A 80 -12.48 18.49 33.20
C SER A 80 -12.71 19.77 32.37
N ILE A 81 -13.14 20.84 33.05
CA ILE A 81 -13.23 22.19 32.48
C ILE A 81 -11.85 22.65 31.96
N VAL A 82 -10.78 22.19 32.62
CA VAL A 82 -9.38 22.40 32.24
C VAL A 82 -9.08 21.87 30.83
N ALA A 83 -9.54 20.67 30.47
CA ALA A 83 -9.37 20.15 29.11
C ALA A 83 -10.11 20.99 28.06
N ARG A 84 -11.30 21.52 28.37
CA ARG A 84 -12.05 22.42 27.47
C ARG A 84 -11.34 23.77 27.26
N VAL A 85 -10.63 24.28 28.25
CA VAL A 85 -9.87 25.54 28.17
C VAL A 85 -8.50 25.33 27.48
N LEU A 86 -7.84 24.20 27.71
CA LEU A 86 -6.58 23.86 27.04
C LEU A 86 -6.79 23.56 25.55
N LEU A 87 -7.90 22.94 25.17
CA LEU A 87 -8.22 22.57 23.79
C LEU A 87 -8.91 23.71 23.00
N THR A 88 -8.45 24.95 23.14
CA THR A 88 -8.82 26.01 22.17
C THR A 88 -8.44 25.58 20.75
N GLY A 89 -9.20 26.03 19.75
CA GLY A 89 -8.95 25.65 18.34
C GLY A 89 -7.51 25.97 17.88
N ALA A 90 -6.92 27.04 18.39
CA ALA A 90 -5.52 27.41 18.14
C ALA A 90 -4.53 26.40 18.74
N PHE A 91 -4.72 26.00 20.01
CA PHE A 91 -3.88 24.99 20.65
C PHE A 91 -4.01 23.63 19.98
N LYS A 92 -5.25 23.17 19.69
CA LYS A 92 -5.51 21.93 18.96
C LYS A 92 -4.80 21.93 17.61
N THR A 93 -4.90 23.01 16.84
CA THR A 93 -4.21 23.17 15.56
C THR A 93 -2.68 23.09 15.70
N ARG A 94 -2.10 23.74 16.71
CA ARG A 94 -0.65 23.70 16.97
C ARG A 94 -0.19 22.29 17.32
N LEU A 95 -0.90 21.59 18.21
CA LEU A 95 -0.58 20.23 18.62
C LEU A 95 -0.73 19.23 17.46
N THR A 96 -1.79 19.34 16.65
CA THR A 96 -1.94 18.53 15.43
C THR A 96 -0.78 18.77 14.45
N LYS A 97 -0.35 20.03 14.24
CA LYS A 97 0.84 20.32 13.41
C LYS A 97 2.12 19.69 13.97
N GLN A 98 2.32 19.72 15.29
CA GLN A 98 3.46 19.08 15.95
C GLN A 98 3.45 17.55 15.77
N VAL A 99 2.31 16.90 16.01
CA VAL A 99 2.12 15.46 15.81
C VAL A 99 2.40 15.05 14.35
N ASN A 100 1.90 15.81 13.37
CA ASN A 100 2.16 15.53 11.96
C ASN A 100 3.61 15.85 11.54
N SER A 101 4.29 16.76 12.25
CA SER A 101 5.74 16.96 12.07
C SER A 101 6.54 15.77 12.62
N ALA A 102 6.14 15.19 13.76
CA ALA A 102 6.75 13.98 14.30
C ALA A 102 6.49 12.74 13.40
N ALA A 103 5.32 12.68 12.77
CA ALA A 103 5.01 11.68 11.74
C ALA A 103 5.99 11.73 10.56
N ARG A 104 6.36 12.94 10.10
CA ARG A 104 7.40 13.13 9.08
C ARG A 104 8.75 12.57 9.54
N GLU A 105 9.22 12.91 10.75
CA GLU A 105 10.48 12.38 11.30
C GLU A 105 10.48 10.85 11.41
N GLY A 106 9.32 10.24 11.70
CA GLY A 106 9.12 8.79 11.61
C GLY A 106 9.25 8.29 10.18
N ALA A 107 8.51 8.89 9.24
CA ALA A 107 8.48 8.51 7.83
C ALA A 107 9.85 8.62 7.13
N GLU A 108 10.71 9.56 7.52
CA GLU A 108 12.08 9.66 7.01
C GLU A 108 12.91 8.42 7.35
N ARG A 109 12.68 7.80 8.52
CA ARG A 109 13.29 6.53 8.92
C ARG A 109 12.62 5.31 8.26
N ALA A 110 11.34 5.42 7.90
CA ALA A 110 10.58 4.37 7.22
C ALA A 110 10.97 4.21 5.74
N ALA A 111 11.21 5.31 5.02
CA ALA A 111 11.45 5.33 3.59
C ALA A 111 12.52 4.34 3.08
N PRO A 112 13.75 4.26 3.65
CA PRO A 112 14.75 3.30 3.19
C PRO A 112 14.33 1.84 3.43
N LEU A 113 13.64 1.54 4.54
CA LEU A 113 13.19 0.17 4.84
C LEU A 113 12.07 -0.28 3.91
N VAL A 114 11.20 0.63 3.48
CA VAL A 114 10.19 0.34 2.45
C VAL A 114 10.88 0.05 1.11
N ALA A 115 11.87 0.84 0.71
CA ALA A 115 12.63 0.60 -0.51
C ALA A 115 13.41 -0.75 -0.47
N ASP A 116 13.98 -1.10 0.68
CA ASP A 116 14.65 -2.40 0.89
C ASP A 116 13.67 -3.58 0.82
N ALA A 117 12.50 -3.45 1.46
CA ALA A 117 11.45 -4.46 1.42
C ALA A 117 10.95 -4.69 -0.01
N ILE A 118 10.68 -3.64 -0.79
CA ILE A 118 10.23 -3.75 -2.19
C ILE A 118 11.26 -4.49 -3.06
N ARG A 119 12.56 -4.24 -2.85
CA ARG A 119 13.63 -4.93 -3.57
C ARG A 119 13.73 -6.42 -3.22
N SER A 120 13.42 -6.79 -1.98
CA SER A 120 13.54 -8.17 -1.46
C SER A 120 12.24 -8.97 -1.43
N ILE A 121 11.09 -8.35 -1.77
CA ILE A 121 9.77 -8.97 -1.59
C ILE A 121 9.58 -10.22 -2.47
N SER A 122 9.10 -11.28 -1.82
CA SER A 122 8.67 -12.52 -2.48
C SER A 122 7.23 -12.36 -2.99
N ILE A 123 7.02 -12.65 -4.27
CA ILE A 123 5.75 -12.44 -4.97
C ILE A 123 5.28 -13.79 -5.50
N ALA A 124 4.55 -14.53 -4.67
CA ALA A 124 4.15 -15.91 -4.96
C ALA A 124 3.07 -16.01 -6.06
N ASP A 125 2.03 -15.18 -6.01
CA ASP A 125 0.98 -15.10 -7.03
C ASP A 125 0.88 -13.69 -7.61
N ALA A 126 1.82 -13.36 -8.49
CA ALA A 126 1.85 -12.09 -9.21
C ALA A 126 0.59 -11.88 -10.06
N ALA A 127 -0.04 -12.94 -10.58
CA ALA A 127 -1.23 -12.85 -11.43
C ALA A 127 -2.49 -12.50 -10.62
N ALA A 128 -2.59 -12.93 -9.36
CA ALA A 128 -3.63 -12.48 -8.44
C ALA A 128 -3.44 -11.02 -8.02
N ILE A 129 -2.20 -10.57 -7.77
CA ILE A 129 -1.93 -9.18 -7.36
C ILE A 129 -2.17 -8.20 -8.51
N VAL A 130 -1.78 -8.54 -9.75
CA VAL A 130 -2.07 -7.71 -10.93
C VAL A 130 -3.57 -7.57 -11.14
N ARG A 131 -4.33 -8.67 -11.06
CA ARG A 131 -5.81 -8.68 -11.19
C ARG A 131 -6.57 -8.29 -9.92
N GLY A 132 -5.85 -7.95 -8.85
CA GLY A 132 -6.42 -7.63 -7.54
C GLY A 132 -7.05 -6.25 -7.47
N GLY A 133 -7.47 -5.87 -6.26
CA GLY A 133 -7.98 -4.53 -5.98
C GLY A 133 -6.94 -3.41 -6.22
N PRO A 134 -7.38 -2.13 -6.11
CA PRO A 134 -6.56 -0.97 -6.44
C PRO A 134 -5.30 -0.80 -5.56
N THR A 135 -5.24 -1.46 -4.40
CA THR A 135 -4.12 -1.44 -3.44
C THR A 135 -3.43 -2.80 -3.28
N ALA A 136 -3.72 -3.78 -4.14
CA ALA A 136 -3.34 -5.17 -3.88
C ALA A 136 -1.83 -5.43 -3.73
N ALA A 137 -0.97 -4.59 -4.34
CA ALA A 137 0.48 -4.67 -4.13
C ALA A 137 0.89 -4.01 -2.81
N THR A 138 0.28 -2.88 -2.45
CA THR A 138 0.45 -2.19 -1.17
C THR A 138 0.07 -3.09 0.00
N ASP A 139 -1.08 -3.77 -0.10
CA ASP A 139 -1.52 -4.72 0.93
C ASP A 139 -0.53 -5.91 1.06
N LEU A 140 0.13 -6.33 -0.03
CA LEU A 140 1.19 -7.34 0.03
C LEU A 140 2.42 -6.79 0.77
N LEU A 141 2.86 -5.58 0.43
CA LEU A 141 3.99 -4.92 1.06
C LEU A 141 3.78 -4.74 2.57
N GLU A 142 2.60 -4.26 2.97
CA GLU A 142 2.21 -4.12 4.38
C GLU A 142 2.26 -5.47 5.11
N ARG A 143 1.63 -6.51 4.56
CA ARG A 143 1.69 -7.87 5.13
C ARG A 143 3.11 -8.43 5.21
N SER A 144 3.97 -8.13 4.23
CA SER A 144 5.35 -8.62 4.20
C SER A 144 6.26 -7.91 5.19
N MET A 145 6.00 -6.64 5.51
CA MET A 145 6.78 -5.88 6.48
C MET A 145 6.25 -6.04 7.91
N GLY A 146 4.93 -6.21 8.06
CA GLY A 146 4.26 -6.25 9.35
C GLY A 146 4.63 -5.03 10.22
N ARG A 147 4.74 -5.23 11.54
CA ARG A 147 5.05 -4.14 12.48
C ARG A 147 6.53 -3.73 12.56
N SER A 148 7.40 -4.23 11.66
CA SER A 148 8.81 -3.82 11.63
C SER A 148 8.97 -2.31 11.42
N LEU A 149 8.11 -1.72 10.58
CA LEU A 149 8.14 -0.30 10.26
C LEU A 149 7.84 0.59 11.48
N VAL A 150 6.87 0.20 12.33
CA VAL A 150 6.53 0.91 13.57
C VAL A 150 7.76 1.05 14.47
N GLY A 151 8.51 -0.05 14.66
CA GLY A 151 9.73 -0.05 15.48
C GLY A 151 10.84 0.85 14.94
N ALA A 152 10.96 0.98 13.62
CA ALA A 152 11.95 1.85 12.98
C ALA A 152 11.57 3.34 13.03
N MET A 153 10.26 3.65 12.96
CA MET A 153 9.76 5.02 13.05
C MET A 153 9.77 5.56 14.48
N PHE A 154 9.55 4.70 15.48
CA PHE A 154 9.37 5.09 16.89
C PHE A 154 10.42 6.11 17.40
N PRO A 155 11.75 5.97 17.14
CA PRO A 155 12.72 6.95 17.62
C PRO A 155 12.65 8.30 16.89
N GLY A 156 12.18 8.33 15.64
CA GLY A 156 11.91 9.57 14.90
C GLY A 156 10.68 10.29 15.42
N VAL A 157 9.62 9.54 15.72
CA VAL A 157 8.40 10.08 16.34
C VAL A 157 8.66 10.58 17.76
N ASP A 158 9.41 9.84 18.59
CA ASP A 158 9.86 10.28 19.92
C ASP A 158 10.67 11.59 19.83
N GLN A 159 11.65 11.66 18.94
CA GLN A 159 12.45 12.86 18.72
C GLN A 159 11.59 14.05 18.25
N GLY A 160 10.71 13.86 17.28
CA GLY A 160 9.82 14.91 16.75
C GLY A 160 8.83 15.43 17.79
N LEU A 161 8.30 14.56 18.67
CA LEU A 161 7.45 14.97 19.78
C LEU A 161 8.25 15.65 20.89
N ARG A 162 9.48 15.23 21.18
CA ARG A 162 10.38 15.90 22.17
C ARG A 162 10.81 17.30 21.75
N LEU A 163 11.11 17.51 20.47
CA LEU A 163 11.43 18.85 19.94
C LEU A 163 10.25 19.82 20.03
N ALA A 164 9.04 19.28 20.16
CA ALA A 164 7.79 20.01 20.38
C ALA A 164 7.36 20.06 21.87
N ASP A 165 8.08 19.38 22.77
CA ASP A 165 7.66 19.18 24.15
C ASP A 165 7.72 20.47 24.97
N ASN A 166 6.68 20.65 25.76
CA ASN A 166 6.63 21.57 26.87
C ASN A 166 6.08 20.75 28.03
N ALA A 167 6.86 20.62 29.11
CA ALA A 167 6.50 19.78 30.25
C ALA A 167 5.08 20.06 30.80
N VAL A 168 4.62 21.32 30.72
CA VAL A 168 3.25 21.72 31.09
C VAL A 168 2.19 21.11 30.16
N VAL A 169 2.48 21.04 28.86
CA VAL A 169 1.61 20.39 27.87
C VAL A 169 1.57 18.89 28.10
N THR A 170 2.72 18.23 28.24
CA THR A 170 2.79 16.77 28.44
C THR A 170 2.08 16.34 29.73
N GLU A 171 2.27 17.08 30.82
CA GLU A 171 1.54 16.84 32.08
C GLU A 171 0.02 17.06 31.91
N ALA A 172 -0.39 18.11 31.20
CA ALA A 172 -1.80 18.40 30.97
C ALA A 172 -2.49 17.37 30.04
N LEU A 173 -1.78 16.85 29.02
CA LEU A 173 -2.26 15.77 28.16
C LEU A 173 -2.48 14.49 28.99
N ARG A 174 -1.53 14.15 29.87
CA ARG A 174 -1.62 13.02 30.80
C ARG A 174 -2.82 13.17 31.74
N ALA A 175 -2.96 14.31 32.39
CA ALA A 175 -4.08 14.60 33.30
C ALA A 175 -5.45 14.63 32.59
N ALA A 176 -5.51 14.99 31.32
CA ALA A 176 -6.75 15.05 30.55
C ALA A 176 -7.19 13.70 29.95
N THR A 177 -6.27 12.76 29.73
CA THR A 177 -6.55 11.54 28.93
C THR A 177 -6.08 10.21 29.52
N GLY A 178 -5.20 10.24 30.52
CA GLY A 178 -4.52 9.04 31.03
C GLY A 178 -3.43 8.48 30.10
N ILE A 179 -3.21 9.08 28.92
CA ILE A 179 -2.14 8.69 28.00
C ILE A 179 -0.84 9.37 28.45
N ASP A 180 0.22 8.59 28.68
CA ASP A 180 1.55 9.11 28.97
C ASP A 180 2.30 9.45 27.66
N PHE A 181 3.46 10.11 27.78
CA PHE A 181 4.25 10.49 26.61
C PHE A 181 4.62 9.28 25.73
N ARG A 182 4.90 8.12 26.33
CA ARG A 182 5.24 6.89 25.61
C ARG A 182 4.04 6.34 24.83
N GLY A 183 2.84 6.34 25.42
CA GLY A 183 1.60 5.97 24.76
C GLY A 183 1.26 6.90 23.60
N LEU A 184 1.55 8.20 23.72
CA LEU A 184 1.41 9.15 22.61
C LEU A 184 2.40 8.85 21.47
N VAL A 185 3.68 8.60 21.76
CA VAL A 185 4.66 8.20 20.74
C VAL A 185 4.22 6.92 20.03
N GLN A 186 3.67 5.94 20.75
CA GLN A 186 3.16 4.70 20.18
C GLN A 186 1.96 4.95 19.24
N ASP A 187 0.91 5.65 19.71
CA ASP A 187 -0.28 5.97 18.90
C ASP A 187 0.09 6.77 17.65
N VAL A 188 1.00 7.74 17.75
CA VAL A 188 1.49 8.49 16.58
C VAL A 188 2.31 7.60 15.65
N SER A 189 3.12 6.67 16.16
CA SER A 189 3.89 5.73 15.33
C SER A 189 2.99 4.76 14.56
N ASP A 190 1.96 4.21 15.23
CA ASP A 190 0.97 3.33 14.60
C ASP A 190 0.13 4.10 13.55
N ARG A 191 -0.34 5.33 13.86
CA ARG A 191 -1.03 6.17 12.86
C ARG A 191 -0.13 6.61 11.69
N THR A 192 1.17 6.76 11.93
CA THR A 192 2.15 7.07 10.86
C THR A 192 2.30 5.87 9.93
N HIS A 193 2.32 4.64 10.48
CA HIS A 193 2.34 3.38 9.71
C HIS A 193 1.15 3.30 8.77
N ASP A 194 -0.06 3.42 9.33
CA ASP A 194 -1.32 3.40 8.57
C ASP A 194 -1.38 4.55 7.54
N GLY A 195 -0.83 5.73 7.87
CA GLY A 195 -0.76 6.89 6.96
C GLY A 195 0.16 6.67 5.77
N ILE A 196 1.30 6.01 5.98
CA ILE A 196 2.23 5.65 4.89
C ILE A 196 1.56 4.67 3.93
N TYR A 197 1.01 3.55 4.43
CA TYR A 197 0.39 2.57 3.54
C TYR A 197 -0.85 3.11 2.80
N ARG A 198 -1.68 3.95 3.44
CA ARG A 198 -2.77 4.65 2.75
C ARG A 198 -2.28 5.57 1.62
N ALA A 199 -1.17 6.28 1.81
CA ALA A 199 -0.58 7.11 0.77
C ALA A 199 0.02 6.29 -0.39
N ILE A 200 0.74 5.21 -0.09
CA ILE A 200 1.28 4.28 -1.09
C ILE A 200 0.13 3.65 -1.90
N GLY A 201 -0.93 3.19 -1.23
CA GLY A 201 -2.11 2.61 -1.86
C GLY A 201 -2.88 3.61 -2.73
N GLN A 202 -2.93 4.89 -2.34
CA GLN A 202 -3.52 5.94 -3.19
C GLN A 202 -2.72 6.12 -4.50
N GLU A 203 -1.39 6.13 -4.43
CA GLU A 203 -0.53 6.22 -5.61
C GLU A 203 -0.58 4.94 -6.46
N GLU A 204 -0.65 3.75 -5.85
CA GLU A 204 -0.87 2.48 -6.57
C GLU A 204 -2.19 2.53 -7.35
N ALA A 205 -3.28 2.95 -6.70
CA ALA A 205 -4.60 3.07 -7.32
C ALA A 205 -4.58 4.07 -8.49
N ALA A 206 -3.91 5.21 -8.32
CA ALA A 206 -3.75 6.21 -9.37
C ALA A 206 -2.95 5.69 -10.57
N ILE A 207 -1.86 4.94 -10.31
CA ILE A 207 -1.05 4.30 -11.35
C ILE A 207 -1.85 3.22 -12.09
N ARG A 208 -2.58 2.35 -11.37
CA ARG A 208 -3.45 1.34 -11.98
C ARG A 208 -4.56 1.94 -12.84
N ALA A 209 -5.13 3.09 -12.42
CA ALA A 209 -6.17 3.78 -13.17
C ALA A 209 -5.65 4.46 -14.46
N ASN A 210 -4.39 4.89 -14.49
CA ASN A 210 -3.76 5.50 -15.66
C ASN A 210 -2.27 5.14 -15.81
N PRO A 211 -1.94 3.88 -16.16
CA PRO A 211 -0.54 3.42 -16.16
C PRO A 211 0.29 4.10 -17.24
N ARG A 212 -0.34 4.57 -18.33
CA ARG A 212 0.32 5.34 -19.40
C ARG A 212 0.93 6.65 -18.89
N ALA A 213 0.35 7.27 -17.86
CA ALA A 213 0.87 8.49 -17.26
C ALA A 213 2.15 8.28 -16.43
N THR A 214 2.59 7.03 -16.22
CA THR A 214 3.90 6.73 -15.61
C THR A 214 5.05 6.86 -16.60
N GLY A 215 4.78 6.77 -17.91
CA GLY A 215 5.80 6.61 -18.94
C GLY A 215 6.47 5.22 -18.99
N SER A 216 6.17 4.33 -18.05
CA SER A 216 6.73 2.98 -18.01
C SER A 216 6.10 2.06 -19.06
N PRO A 217 6.89 1.44 -19.95
CA PRO A 217 6.41 0.40 -20.85
C PRO A 217 5.91 -0.84 -20.11
N LEU A 218 6.54 -1.21 -18.99
CA LEU A 218 6.19 -2.41 -18.21
C LEU A 218 4.84 -2.22 -17.51
N LEU A 219 4.65 -1.11 -16.79
CA LEU A 219 3.37 -0.81 -16.14
C LEU A 219 2.26 -0.60 -17.18
N THR A 220 2.57 0.01 -18.32
CA THR A 220 1.61 0.16 -19.43
C THR A 220 1.21 -1.19 -20.04
N ALA A 221 2.14 -2.13 -20.20
CA ALA A 221 1.85 -3.46 -20.74
C ALA A 221 1.02 -4.32 -19.77
N VAL A 222 1.34 -4.28 -18.47
CA VAL A 222 0.70 -5.13 -17.46
C VAL A 222 -0.65 -4.59 -16.99
N PHE A 223 -0.77 -3.27 -16.75
CA PHE A 223 -1.99 -2.66 -16.22
C PHE A 223 -2.82 -1.93 -17.27
N GLY A 224 -2.23 -1.53 -18.41
CA GLY A 224 -2.92 -0.74 -19.44
C GLY A 224 -3.93 -1.51 -20.30
N LEU A 225 -4.04 -2.83 -20.11
CA LEU A 225 -5.03 -3.70 -20.75
C LEU A 225 -6.23 -4.02 -19.84
N ALA A 226 -6.20 -3.60 -18.56
CA ALA A 226 -7.28 -3.82 -17.62
C ALA A 226 -8.38 -2.74 -17.79
N ARG A 227 -9.29 -2.96 -18.75
CA ARG A 227 -10.57 -2.24 -18.91
C ARG A 227 -11.66 -3.18 -19.39
#